data_AF-A0A919QKU2-F1
#
_entry.id   AF-A0A919QKU2-F1
#
_cell.length_a   1.000
_cell.length_b   1.000
_cell.length_c   1.000
_cell.angle_alpha   90.00
_cell.angle_beta   90.00
_cell.angle_gamma   90.00
#
_symmetry.space_group_name_H-M   'P 1'
#
loop_
_entity.id
_entity.type
_entity.pdbx_description
1 polymer ?
#
loop_
_entity_poly.entity_id
_entity_poly.type
_entity_poly.pdbx_seq_one_letter_code
_entity_poly.pdbx_strand_id
1 'polypeptide(L)'
;MAGTVSAYNAVELEDLPTLRDLLDTGHDVQDAEIQGWSLLHHPVDVEIDGHHQTGAPLHVDVTAFLLARGANPLAASDQHGTPLQMAQLRRHWLAVELIHAWLTQPDRLV
;
A
#
# COMPACT_ATOMS: atom_id res chain seq x y z
N MET A 1 1.59 8.92 -28.05
CA MET A 1 0.70 8.43 -26.98
C MET A 1 1.46 8.58 -25.68
N ALA A 2 1.15 9.60 -24.87
CA ALA A 2 1.66 9.63 -23.50
C ALA A 2 1.02 8.43 -22.79
N GLY A 3 1.83 7.46 -22.37
CA GLY A 3 1.30 6.35 -21.58
C GLY A 3 0.66 6.94 -20.33
N THR A 4 -0.63 6.66 -20.12
CA THR A 4 -1.33 7.07 -18.90
C THR A 4 -0.57 6.49 -17.71
N VAL A 5 -0.07 7.33 -16.82
CA VAL A 5 0.55 6.87 -15.57
C VAL A 5 -0.54 6.28 -14.68
N SER A 6 -0.41 5.00 -14.30
CA SER A 6 -1.34 4.34 -13.39
C SER A 6 -0.95 4.59 -11.94
N ALA A 7 -1.90 4.42 -11.01
CA ALA A 7 -1.62 4.49 -9.58
C ALA A 7 -0.62 3.41 -9.16
N TYR A 8 -0.71 2.21 -9.75
CA TYR A 8 0.27 1.15 -9.57
C TYR A 8 1.69 1.59 -9.96
N ASN A 9 1.87 2.21 -11.13
CA ASN A 9 3.19 2.71 -11.52
C ASN A 9 3.71 3.79 -10.55
N ALA A 10 2.83 4.64 -10.01
CA ALA A 10 3.23 5.63 -9.01
C ALA A 10 3.64 4.97 -7.68
N VAL A 11 2.98 3.88 -7.27
CA VAL A 11 3.38 3.09 -6.11
C VAL A 11 4.72 2.39 -6.33
N GLU A 12 4.91 1.70 -7.46
CA GLU A 12 6.14 0.97 -7.81
C GLU A 12 7.37 1.90 -7.88
N LEU A 13 7.15 3.17 -8.23
CA LEU A 13 8.20 4.20 -8.27
C LEU A 13 8.29 5.04 -6.99
N GLU A 14 7.46 4.73 -5.98
CA GLU A 14 7.32 5.49 -4.74
C GLU A 14 7.07 7.01 -4.97
N ASP A 15 6.40 7.33 -6.08
CA ASP A 15 6.08 8.70 -6.51
C ASP A 15 4.80 9.19 -5.83
N LEU A 16 4.96 9.61 -4.56
CA LEU A 16 3.89 10.18 -3.75
C LEU A 16 3.16 11.37 -4.41
N PRO A 17 3.85 12.36 -5.05
CA PRO A 17 3.18 13.43 -5.77
C PRO A 17 2.21 12.93 -6.86
N THR A 18 2.66 12.03 -7.73
CA THR A 18 1.81 11.49 -8.79
C THR A 18 0.68 10.64 -8.22
N LEU A 19 0.97 9.80 -7.22
CA LEU A 19 -0.05 8.98 -6.56
C LEU A 19 -1.13 9.86 -5.91
N ARG A 20 -0.72 10.96 -5.26
CA ARG A 20 -1.65 11.93 -4.70
C ARG A 20 -2.55 12.53 -5.77
N ASP A 21 -2.00 13.02 -6.87
CA ASP A 21 -2.78 13.65 -7.94
C ASP A 21 -3.80 12.65 -8.54
N LEU A 22 -3.41 11.38 -8.69
CA LEU A 22 -4.32 10.32 -9.15
C LEU A 22 -5.47 10.08 -8.16
N LEU A 23 -5.18 9.97 -6.87
CA LEU A 23 -6.23 9.80 -5.86
C LEU A 23 -7.10 11.06 -5.67
N ASP A 24 -6.54 12.26 -5.87
CA ASP A 24 -7.28 13.52 -5.81
C ASP A 24 -8.19 13.73 -7.03
N THR A 25 -7.85 13.12 -8.17
CA THR A 25 -8.71 13.09 -9.38
C THR A 25 -9.74 11.96 -9.40
N GLY A 26 -9.85 11.22 -8.29
CA GLY A 26 -10.91 10.23 -8.06
C GLY A 26 -10.55 8.80 -8.46
N HIS A 27 -9.26 8.49 -8.66
CA HIS A 27 -8.84 7.09 -8.72
C HIS A 27 -9.22 6.37 -7.41
N ASP A 28 -9.73 5.14 -7.52
CA ASP A 28 -10.20 4.39 -6.37
C ASP A 28 -9.02 3.90 -5.53
N VAL A 29 -9.01 4.26 -4.24
CA VAL A 29 -7.97 3.81 -3.30
C VAL A 29 -8.11 2.32 -2.98
N GLN A 30 -9.27 1.72 -3.25
CA GLN A 30 -9.52 0.28 -3.13
C GLN A 30 -9.32 -0.46 -4.47
N ASP A 31 -8.80 0.21 -5.50
CA ASP A 31 -8.56 -0.45 -6.79
C ASP A 31 -7.72 -1.71 -6.59
N ALA A 32 -8.01 -2.72 -7.39
CA ALA A 32 -7.36 -4.02 -7.30
C ALA A 32 -7.08 -4.58 -8.69
N GLU A 33 -5.89 -5.16 -8.85
CA GLU A 33 -5.50 -5.84 -10.08
C GLU A 33 -6.21 -7.22 -10.21
N ILE A 34 -5.85 -7.94 -11.27
CA ILE A 34 -6.28 -9.33 -11.47
C ILE A 34 -5.86 -10.14 -10.23
N GLN A 35 -6.77 -10.99 -9.73
CA GLN A 35 -6.63 -11.77 -8.48
C GLN A 35 -6.86 -10.98 -7.18
N GLY A 36 -7.42 -9.77 -7.25
CA GLY A 36 -7.83 -9.01 -6.06
C GLY A 36 -6.66 -8.44 -5.27
N TRP A 37 -5.48 -8.30 -5.90
CA TRP A 37 -4.33 -7.63 -5.31
C TRP A 37 -4.62 -6.13 -5.27
N SER A 38 -4.94 -5.62 -4.08
CA SER A 38 -5.30 -4.21 -3.90
C SER A 38 -4.10 -3.28 -4.10
N LEU A 39 -4.38 -2.02 -4.38
CA LEU A 39 -3.37 -0.96 -4.43
C LEU A 39 -2.51 -0.91 -3.15
N LEU A 40 -3.06 -1.28 -1.98
CA LEU A 40 -2.33 -1.31 -0.70
C LEU A 40 -1.41 -2.53 -0.53
N HIS A 41 -1.58 -3.61 -1.30
CA HIS A 41 -0.63 -4.71 -1.28
C HIS A 41 0.71 -4.32 -1.92
N HIS A 42 0.70 -3.51 -2.98
CA HIS A 42 1.92 -3.10 -3.70
C HIS A 42 2.98 -2.40 -2.83
N PRO A 43 2.67 -1.33 -2.07
CA PRO A 43 3.72 -0.66 -1.29
C PRO A 43 4.30 -1.56 -0.20
N VAL A 44 3.49 -2.45 0.40
CA VAL A 44 3.99 -3.44 1.36
C VAL A 44 5.05 -4.35 0.73
N ASP A 45 4.92 -4.66 -0.56
CA ASP A 45 5.88 -5.49 -1.29
C ASP A 45 7.11 -4.69 -1.77
N VAL A 46 6.87 -3.50 -2.33
CA VAL A 46 7.89 -2.59 -2.88
C VAL A 46 8.82 -2.07 -1.77
N GLU A 47 8.27 -1.61 -0.64
CA GLU A 47 9.05 -1.00 0.45
C GLU A 47 9.99 -2.05 1.11
N ILE A 48 9.52 -3.30 1.30
CA ILE A 48 10.34 -4.38 1.87
C ILE A 48 11.38 -4.91 0.87
N ASP A 49 11.05 -4.97 -0.42
CA ASP A 49 12.01 -5.35 -1.46
C ASP A 49 13.08 -4.29 -1.63
N GLY A 50 12.71 -3.00 -1.68
CA GLY A 50 13.63 -1.88 -1.72
C GLY A 50 14.61 -1.91 -0.55
N HIS A 51 14.12 -2.16 0.67
CA HIS A 51 14.96 -2.36 1.84
C HIS A 51 15.96 -3.51 1.66
N HIS A 52 15.49 -4.69 1.24
CA HIS A 52 16.35 -5.86 1.07
C HIS A 52 17.38 -5.71 -0.06
N GLN A 53 16.99 -5.09 -1.17
CA GLN A 53 17.83 -4.95 -2.36
C GLN A 53 18.92 -3.89 -2.19
N THR A 54 18.60 -2.79 -1.51
CA THR A 54 19.49 -1.63 -1.41
C THR A 54 20.22 -1.55 -0.07
N GLY A 55 19.67 -2.17 0.98
CA GLY A 55 20.11 -1.98 2.37
C GLY A 55 19.77 -0.61 2.96
N ALA A 56 18.99 0.22 2.25
CA ALA A 56 18.48 1.47 2.78
C ALA A 56 17.55 1.21 3.99
N PRO A 57 17.34 2.19 4.89
CA PRO A 57 16.40 2.04 5.98
C PRO A 57 15.00 1.65 5.50
N LEU A 58 14.39 0.68 6.18
CA LEU A 58 12.99 0.31 5.92
C LEU A 58 12.07 1.49 6.20
N HIS A 59 11.14 1.75 5.29
CA HIS A 59 10.17 2.84 5.38
C HIS A 59 8.77 2.35 5.02
N VAL A 60 7.76 3.22 5.17
CA VAL A 60 6.33 2.92 4.94
C VAL A 60 5.58 4.13 4.38
N ASP A 61 6.27 5.01 3.64
CA ASP A 61 5.70 6.31 3.25
C ASP A 61 4.48 6.16 2.34
N VAL A 62 4.53 5.22 1.39
CA VAL A 62 3.41 4.96 0.47
C VAL A 62 2.32 4.17 1.17
N THR A 63 2.68 3.15 1.96
CA THR A 63 1.73 2.41 2.81
C THR A 63 0.96 3.35 3.74
N ALA A 64 1.66 4.28 4.42
CA ALA A 64 1.05 5.27 5.31
C ALA A 64 0.13 6.22 4.56
N PHE A 65 0.53 6.68 3.38
CA PHE A 65 -0.29 7.56 2.56
C PHE A 65 -1.59 6.90 2.13
N LEU A 66 -1.55 5.66 1.62
CA LEU A 66 -2.76 4.93 1.23
C LEU A 66 -3.69 4.64 2.42
N LEU A 67 -3.15 4.27 3.58
CA LEU A 67 -3.93 4.11 4.82
C LEU A 67 -4.60 5.44 5.24
N ALA A 68 -3.89 6.56 5.15
CA ALA A 68 -4.45 7.89 5.42
C ALA A 68 -5.59 8.23 4.45
N ARG A 69 -5.50 7.76 3.20
CA ARG A 69 -6.55 7.87 2.16
C ARG A 69 -7.69 6.86 2.32
N GLY A 70 -7.60 5.96 3.31
CA GLY A 70 -8.66 5.02 3.66
C GLY A 70 -8.56 3.65 2.99
N ALA A 71 -7.43 3.31 2.38
CA ALA A 71 -7.18 1.97 1.88
C ALA A 71 -7.44 0.91 2.97
N ASN A 72 -8.08 -0.20 2.61
CA ASN A 72 -8.44 -1.25 3.57
C ASN A 72 -7.30 -2.28 3.74
N PRO A 73 -6.59 -2.32 4.88
CA PRO A 73 -5.51 -3.29 5.12
C PRO A 73 -6.00 -4.72 5.35
N LEU A 74 -7.32 -4.94 5.37
CA LEU A 74 -7.97 -6.24 5.50
C LEU A 74 -8.63 -6.71 4.20
N ALA A 75 -8.45 -5.99 3.08
CA ALA A 75 -8.90 -6.44 1.77
C ALA A 75 -8.08 -7.67 1.33
N ALA A 76 -8.73 -8.84 1.23
CA ALA A 76 -8.05 -10.07 0.85
C ALA A 76 -7.89 -10.16 -0.67
N SER A 77 -6.70 -10.56 -1.12
CA SER A 77 -6.47 -11.06 -2.49
C SER A 77 -6.67 -12.58 -2.54
N ASP A 78 -6.84 -13.11 -3.75
CA ASP A 78 -7.09 -14.54 -3.96
C ASP A 78 -5.90 -15.42 -3.57
N GLN A 79 -4.67 -14.89 -3.63
CA GLN A 79 -3.44 -15.67 -3.45
C GLN A 79 -2.51 -15.17 -2.33
N HIS A 80 -2.59 -13.90 -1.93
CA HIS A 80 -1.60 -13.27 -1.06
C HIS A 80 -2.17 -12.81 0.28
N GLY A 81 -3.43 -13.16 0.56
CA GLY A 81 -4.12 -12.75 1.77
C GLY A 81 -4.36 -11.24 1.79
N THR A 82 -4.47 -10.65 2.97
CA THR A 82 -4.62 -9.20 3.15
C THR A 82 -3.26 -8.48 3.14
N PRO A 83 -3.20 -7.16 2.92
CA PRO A 83 -1.97 -6.39 3.08
C PRO A 83 -1.29 -6.61 4.44
N LEU A 84 -2.08 -6.72 5.51
CA LEU A 84 -1.56 -7.07 6.83
C LEU A 84 -0.91 -8.46 6.87
N GLN A 85 -1.58 -9.48 6.31
CA GLN A 85 -1.04 -10.85 6.27
C GLN A 85 0.25 -10.92 5.45
N MET A 86 0.33 -10.17 4.35
CA MET A 86 1.54 -10.04 3.55
C MET A 86 2.68 -9.39 4.34
N ALA A 87 2.43 -8.26 5.00
CA ALA A 87 3.43 -7.58 5.83
C ALA A 87 3.99 -8.52 6.92
N GLN A 88 3.11 -9.31 7.56
CA GLN A 88 3.49 -10.33 8.54
C GLN A 88 4.35 -11.43 7.92
N LEU A 89 3.92 -12.00 6.78
CA LEU A 89 4.64 -13.07 6.07
C LEU A 89 6.03 -12.62 5.61
N ARG A 90 6.13 -11.41 5.06
CA ARG A 90 7.37 -10.81 4.57
C ARG A 90 8.26 -10.23 5.67
N ARG A 91 7.81 -10.28 6.94
CA ARG A 91 8.49 -9.72 8.12
C ARG A 91 8.74 -8.21 7.99
N HIS A 92 7.86 -7.50 7.29
CA HIS A 92 7.86 -6.05 7.19
C HIS A 92 7.30 -5.44 8.47
N TRP A 93 8.09 -5.50 9.55
CA TRP A 93 7.66 -5.12 10.89
C TRP A 93 7.09 -3.70 10.97
N LEU A 94 7.66 -2.74 10.23
CA LEU A 94 7.19 -1.35 10.25
C LEU A 94 5.78 -1.20 9.67
N ALA A 95 5.46 -1.90 8.58
CA ALA A 95 4.11 -1.92 8.02
C ALA A 95 3.12 -2.63 8.95
N VAL A 96 3.54 -3.71 9.63
CA VAL A 96 2.71 -4.40 10.63
C VAL A 96 2.32 -3.48 11.78
N GLU A 97 3.30 -2.78 12.38
CA GLU A 97 3.06 -1.81 13.46
C GLU A 97 2.13 -0.68 13.01
N LEU A 98 2.39 -0.11 11.83
CA LEU A 98 1.58 0.96 11.25
C LEU A 98 0.13 0.53 11.02
N ILE A 99 -0.08 -0.63 10.40
CA ILE A 99 -1.42 -1.16 10.11
C ILE A 99 -2.18 -1.47 11.41
N HIS A 100 -1.53 -2.07 12.40
CA HIS A 100 -2.16 -2.32 13.71
C HIS A 100 -2.54 -1.03 14.42
N ALA A 101 -1.67 -0.03 14.39
CA ALA A 101 -1.97 1.30 14.93
C ALA A 101 -3.17 1.93 14.22
N TRP A 102 -3.26 1.81 12.90
CA TRP A 102 -4.38 2.32 12.11
C TRP A 102 -5.70 1.60 12.41
N LEU A 103 -5.68 0.27 12.54
CA LEU A 103 -6.87 -0.55 12.83
C LEU A 103 -7.44 -0.33 14.23
N THR A 104 -6.60 0.10 15.16
CA THR A 104 -6.99 0.33 16.56
C THR A 104 -7.40 1.78 16.84
N GLN A 105 -7.46 2.64 15.80
CA GLN A 105 -7.93 4.01 15.95
C GLN A 105 -9.44 4.04 16.28
N PRO A 106 -9.86 4.72 17.36
CA PRO A 106 -11.24 4.69 17.84
C PRO A 106 -12.27 5.24 16.84
N ASP A 107 -11.84 6.08 15.89
CA ASP A 107 -12.74 6.77 14.94
C ASP A 107 -13.02 5.97 13.64
N ARG A 108 -12.54 4.72 13.53
CA ARG A 108 -12.75 3.87 12.33
C ARG A 108 -13.67 2.66 12.54
N LEU A 109 -14.23 2.47 13.74
CA LEU A 109 -15.13 1.35 14.09
C LEU A 109 -16.61 1.76 14.32
N VAL A 110 -17.02 2.94 13.85
CA VAL A 110 -18.39 3.47 13.98
C VAL A 110 -19.05 3.73 12.64
#